data_AF-A0A158KVM6-F1
#
_entry.id   AF-A0A158KVM6-F1
#
_cell.length_a   1.000
_cell.length_b   1.000
_cell.length_c   1.000
_cell.angle_alpha   90.00
_cell.angle_beta   90.00
_cell.angle_gamma   90.00
#
_symmetry.space_group_name_H-M   'P 1'
#
loop_
_entity.id
_entity.type
_entity.pdbx_description
1 polymer ?
#
loop_
_entity_poly.entity_id
_entity_poly.type
_entity_poly.pdbx_seq_one_letter_code
_entity_poly.pdbx_strand_id
1 'polypeptide(L)' 'MAEKTWSYGELTRIAEKEIDKLMAEVRTTANFEERVHLQKYAAGVLMGWMAVTFMNREEADEQRLKDKLRLAGIGHSL' A
#
# COMPACT_ATOMS: atom_id res chain seq x y z
N MET A 1 -18.06 0.08 -24.80
CA MET A 1 -17.75 0.54 -23.43
C MET A 1 -16.33 1.07 -23.46
N ALA A 2 -16.09 2.32 -23.11
CA ALA A 2 -14.72 2.82 -23.00
C ALA A 2 -14.07 2.17 -21.78
N GLU A 3 -13.03 1.37 -21.98
CA GLU A 3 -12.19 0.90 -20.88
C GLU A 3 -11.63 2.12 -20.15
N LYS A 4 -11.89 2.22 -18.85
CA LYS A 4 -11.34 3.30 -18.04
C LYS A 4 -9.84 3.03 -17.88
N THR A 5 -9.02 3.65 -18.72
CA THR A 5 -7.56 3.62 -18.55
C THR A 5 -7.18 4.60 -17.44
N TRP A 6 -6.69 4.08 -16.32
CA TRP A 6 -6.12 4.94 -15.27
C TRP A 6 -4.72 5.39 -15.67
N SER A 7 -4.40 6.66 -15.41
CA SER A 7 -3.03 7.16 -15.53
C SER A 7 -2.13 6.64 -14.41
N TYR A 8 -0.81 6.71 -14.61
CA TYR A 8 0.18 6.38 -13.57
C TYR A 8 -0.09 7.13 -12.26
N GLY A 9 -0.27 8.45 -12.33
CA GLY A 9 -0.53 9.28 -11.15
C GLY A 9 -1.84 8.93 -10.44
N GLU A 10 -2.88 8.51 -11.16
CA GLU A 10 -4.11 8.00 -10.55
C GLU A 10 -3.89 6.66 -9.85
N LEU A 11 -3.19 5.72 -10.49
CA LEU A 11 -2.87 4.42 -9.90
C LEU A 11 -2.02 4.59 -8.64
N THR A 12 -1.01 5.47 -8.67
CA THR A 12 -0.18 5.78 -7.49
C THR A 12 -1.00 6.39 -6.37
N ARG A 13 -1.90 7.35 -6.67
CA ARG A 13 -2.78 7.96 -5.64
C ARG A 13 -3.76 6.95 -5.05
N ILE A 14 -4.31 6.05 -5.86
CA ILE A 14 -5.20 4.98 -5.41
C ILE A 14 -4.44 4.04 -4.47
N ALA A 15 -3.26 3.57 -4.87
CA ALA A 15 -2.42 2.69 -4.07
C ALA A 15 -2.02 3.33 -2.74
N GLU A 16 -1.58 4.59 -2.78
CA GLU A 16 -1.22 5.35 -1.58
C GLU A 16 -2.38 5.44 -0.59
N LYS A 17 -3.55 5.86 -1.06
CA LYS A 17 -4.73 6.04 -0.20
C LYS A 17 -5.15 4.73 0.45
N GLU A 18 -5.12 3.63 -0.30
CA GLU A 18 -5.52 2.33 0.23
C GLU A 18 -4.49 1.80 1.23
N ILE A 19 -3.19 1.93 0.94
CA ILE A 19 -2.12 1.59 1.90
C ILE A 19 -2.27 2.43 3.17
N ASP A 20 -2.44 3.74 3.07
CA ASP A 20 -2.58 4.61 4.26
C ASP A 20 -3.78 4.22 5.13
N LYS A 21 -4.92 3.91 4.49
CA LYS A 21 -6.12 3.42 5.18
C LYS A 21 -5.83 2.12 5.93
N LEU A 22 -5.27 1.13 5.25
CA LEU A 22 -4.97 -0.18 5.85
C LEU A 22 -3.95 -0.07 6.98
N MET A 23 -2.90 0.72 6.81
CA MET A 23 -1.91 0.93 7.86
C MET A 23 -2.48 1.71 9.05
N ALA A 24 -3.48 2.57 8.84
CA ALA A 24 -4.23 3.19 9.93
C ALA A 24 -5.06 2.17 10.71
N GLU A 25 -5.77 1.28 10.02
CA GLU A 25 -6.54 0.20 10.63
C GLU A 25 -5.62 -0.74 11.44
N VAL A 26 -4.47 -1.16 10.88
CA VAL A 26 -3.46 -1.99 11.57
C VAL A 26 -3.01 -1.40 12.92
N ARG A 27 -2.89 -0.07 13.02
CA ARG A 27 -2.48 0.61 14.27
C ARG A 27 -3.54 0.55 15.36
N THR A 28 -4.81 0.46 14.97
CA THR A 28 -5.96 0.46 15.89
C THR A 28 -6.53 -0.93 16.17
N THR A 29 -6.26 -1.91 15.32
CA THR A 29 -6.75 -3.28 15.46
C THR A 29 -6.04 -3.99 16.62
N ALA A 30 -6.78 -4.45 17.62
CA ALA A 30 -6.23 -5.19 18.76
C ALA A 30 -5.97 -6.68 18.44
N ASN A 31 -6.76 -7.27 17.54
CA ASN A 31 -6.63 -8.67 17.14
C ASN A 31 -5.39 -8.89 16.27
N PHE A 32 -4.51 -9.80 16.69
CA PHE A 32 -3.25 -10.07 15.98
C PHE A 32 -3.46 -10.65 14.58
N GLU A 33 -4.36 -11.61 14.40
CA GLU A 33 -4.63 -12.23 13.10
C GLU A 33 -5.16 -11.20 12.10
N GLU A 34 -6.07 -10.33 12.56
CA GLU A 34 -6.63 -9.25 11.76
C GLU A 34 -5.57 -8.20 11.39
N ARG A 35 -4.68 -7.84 12.32
CA ARG A 35 -3.52 -6.98 12.01
C ARG A 35 -2.64 -7.58 10.93
N VAL A 36 -2.33 -8.88 11.02
CA VAL A 36 -1.51 -9.58 10.02
C VAL A 36 -2.24 -9.61 8.67
N HIS A 37 -3.55 -9.83 8.66
CA HIS A 37 -4.35 -9.81 7.43
C HIS A 37 -4.30 -8.44 6.75
N LEU A 38 -4.52 -7.36 7.50
CA LEU A 38 -4.47 -5.99 6.98
C LEU A 38 -3.07 -5.61 6.46
N GLN A 39 -2.00 -6.01 7.17
CA GLN A 39 -0.62 -5.81 6.70
C GLN A 39 -0.34 -6.56 5.39
N LYS A 40 -0.79 -7.82 5.28
CA LYS A 40 -0.67 -8.61 4.04
C LYS A 40 -1.46 -7.99 2.89
N TYR A 41 -2.66 -7.47 3.19
CA TYR A 41 -3.48 -6.81 2.18
C TYR A 41 -2.83 -5.52 1.68
N ALA A 42 -2.27 -4.69 2.56
CA ALA A 42 -1.53 -3.49 2.18
C ALA A 42 -0.28 -3.82 1.32
N ALA A 43 0.45 -4.88 1.66
CA ALA A 43 1.54 -5.38 0.82
C ALA A 43 1.02 -5.86 -0.56
N GLY A 44 -0.16 -6.49 -0.60
CA GLY A 44 -0.85 -6.86 -1.84
C GLY A 44 -1.17 -5.65 -2.72
N VAL A 45 -1.63 -4.54 -2.13
CA VAL A 45 -1.87 -3.28 -2.86
C VAL A 45 -0.59 -2.75 -3.50
N LEU A 46 0.53 -2.74 -2.77
CA LEU A 46 1.82 -2.34 -3.33
C LEU A 46 2.24 -3.25 -4.49
N MET A 47 2.14 -4.57 -4.33
CA MET A 47 2.49 -5.52 -5.40
C MET A 47 1.59 -5.33 -6.63
N GLY A 48 0.29 -5.10 -6.43
CA GLY A 48 -0.66 -4.80 -7.48
C GLY A 48 -0.31 -3.52 -8.24
N TRP A 49 0.00 -2.43 -7.52
CA TRP A 49 0.48 -1.19 -8.12
C TRP A 49 1.77 -1.41 -8.93
N MET A 50 2.77 -2.09 -8.37
CA MET A 50 4.03 -2.38 -9.07
C MET A 50 3.82 -3.17 -10.36
N ALA A 51 2.86 -4.11 -10.37
CA ALA A 51 2.53 -4.91 -11.55
C ALA A 51 1.87 -4.06 -12.65
N VAL A 52 0.94 -3.17 -12.29
CA VAL A 52 0.22 -2.35 -13.28
C VAL A 52 1.03 -1.16 -13.78
N THR A 53 1.94 -0.62 -12.96
CA THR A 53 2.77 0.54 -13.34
C THR A 53 4.14 0.17 -13.87
N PHE A 54 4.45 -1.12 -14.05
CA PHE A 54 5.80 -1.64 -14.34
C PHE A 54 6.59 -0.82 -15.38
N MET A 55 5.96 -0.39 -16.48
CA MET A 55 6.64 0.36 -17.56
C MET A 55 6.91 1.85 -17.24
N ASN A 56 6.15 2.46 -16.33
CA ASN A 56 6.22 3.89 -16.01
C ASN A 56 6.61 4.13 -14.53
N ARG A 57 7.10 3.09 -13.85
CA ARG A 57 7.30 3.11 -12.41
C ARG A 57 8.49 4.00 -12.04
N GLU A 58 8.22 5.05 -11.27
CA GLU A 58 9.26 5.85 -10.65
C GLU A 58 9.74 5.20 -9.33
N GLU A 59 11.06 5.11 -9.16
CA GLU A 59 11.67 4.54 -7.95
C GLU A 59 11.31 5.35 -6.69
N ALA A 60 11.18 6.67 -6.81
CA ALA A 60 10.80 7.54 -5.71
C ALA A 60 9.40 7.21 -5.17
N ASP A 61 8.44 6.95 -6.05
CA ASP A 61 7.09 6.55 -5.66
C ASP A 61 7.05 5.13 -5.07
N GLU A 62 7.82 4.20 -5.64
CA GLU A 62 7.95 2.86 -5.07
C GLU A 62 8.50 2.90 -3.65
N GLN A 63 9.57 3.68 -3.43
CA GLN A 63 10.19 3.83 -2.12
C GLN A 63 9.23 4.48 -1.13
N ARG A 64 8.52 5.53 -1.54
CA ARG A 64 7.49 6.20 -0.73
C ARG A 64 6.36 5.26 -0.29
N LEU A 65 5.86 4.40 -1.20
CA LEU A 65 4.83 3.41 -0.87
C LEU A 65 5.37 2.30 0.04
N LYS A 66 6.62 1.85 -0.17
CA LYS A 66 7.30 0.88 0.73
C LYS A 66 7.45 1.43 2.14
N ASP A 67 7.82 2.71 2.29
CA ASP A 67 8.04 3.31 3.61
C ASP A 67 6.73 3.45 4.39
N LYS A 68 5.60 3.68 3.71
CA LYS A 68 4.27 3.64 4.34
C LYS A 68 3.94 2.27 4.94
N LEU A 69 4.34 1.17 4.28
CA LEU A 69 4.17 -0.18 4.84
C LEU A 69 5.06 -0.43 6.07
N ARG A 70 6.31 0.06 6.05
CA ARG A 70 7.28 -0.13 7.13
C ARG A 70 6.86 0.57 8.44
N LEU A 71 6.27 1.75 8.34
CA LEU A 71 5.96 2.58 9.51
C LEU A 71 4.91 1.99 10.47
N ALA A 72 4.17 0.94 10.10
CA ALA A 72 3.29 0.23 11.05
C ALA A 72 3.92 -1.00 11.73
N GLY A 73 5.14 -1.38 11.33
CA GLY A 73 5.91 -2.46 11.96
C GLY A 73 6.74 -2.00 13.16
N ILE A 74 7.05 -0.70 13.27
CA ILE A 74 7.89 -0.12 14.34
C ILE A 74 7.05 0.22 15.59
N GLY A 75 6.18 -0.71 15.97
CA GLY A 75 5.54 -0.78 17.29
C GLY A 75 6.04 -1.95 18.11
N HIS A 76 7.19 -2.53 17.76
CA HIS A 76 7.80 -3.66 18.47
C HIS A 76 9.32 -3.44 18.63
N SER A 77 9.69 -2.64 19.61
CA SER A 77 11.02 -2.62 20.26
C SER A 77 10.88 -1.84 21.56
N LEU A 78 10.29 -2.50 22.56
CA LEU A 78 10.55 -2.28 23.99
C LEU A 78 11.28 -3.52 24.48
#